data_AF-A0A1I4HEV5-F1
#
_entry.id   AF-A0A1I4HEV5-F1
#
_cell.length_a   1.000
_cell.length_b   1.000
_cell.length_c   1.000
_cell.angle_alpha   90.00
_cell.angle_beta   90.00
_cell.angle_gamma   90.00
#
_symmetry.space_group_name_H-M   'P 1'
#
loop_
_entity.id
_entity.type
_entity.pdbx_description
1 polymer ?
#
loop_
_entity_poly.entity_id
_entity_poly.type
_entity_poly.pdbx_seq_one_letter_code
_entity_poly.pdbx_strand_id
1 'polypeptide(L)'
;MEAIEIIEYLRANDFTVKADGEFLELSPPEKITEALIQRLRENKPEIIAALKAEERRQKVLSMLAENPDKERVYVTDDETDPVNIILTVAIRGQYSFEEL
;
A
#
# COMPACT_ATOMS: atom_id res chain seq x y z
N MET A 1 17.12 -3.92 2.74
CA MET A 1 15.99 -4.59 2.09
C MET A 1 14.87 -3.59 2.12
N GLU A 2 14.43 -3.14 0.95
CA GLU A 2 13.38 -2.13 0.81
C GLU A 2 12.06 -2.65 1.41
N ALA A 3 11.18 -1.74 1.83
CA ALA A 3 9.86 -2.11 2.37
C ALA A 3 9.07 -3.02 1.42
N ILE A 4 9.19 -2.78 0.11
CA ILE A 4 8.51 -3.58 -0.91
C ILE A 4 9.03 -5.02 -0.96
N GLU A 5 10.34 -5.23 -0.81
CA GLU A 5 10.95 -6.56 -0.76
C GLU A 5 10.48 -7.34 0.49
N ILE A 6 10.26 -6.64 1.62
CA ILE A 6 9.66 -7.26 2.83
C ILE A 6 8.24 -7.73 2.53
N ILE A 7 7.43 -6.88 1.91
CA ILE A 7 6.03 -7.18 1.58
C ILE A 7 5.95 -8.36 0.60
N GLU A 8 6.79 -8.36 -0.44
CA GLU A 8 6.87 -9.45 -1.42
C GLU A 8 7.29 -10.77 -0.77
N TYR A 9 8.32 -10.73 0.08
CA TYR A 9 8.76 -11.91 0.84
C TYR A 9 7.61 -12.48 1.69
N LEU A 10 6.89 -11.62 2.42
CA LEU A 10 5.76 -12.06 3.25
C LEU A 10 4.68 -12.74 2.41
N ARG A 11 4.28 -12.12 1.30
CA ARG A 11 3.26 -12.67 0.39
C ARG A 11 3.70 -13.98 -0.25
N ALA A 12 4.97 -14.11 -0.63
CA ALA A 12 5.55 -15.35 -1.16
C ALA A 12 5.58 -16.50 -0.13
N ASN A 13 5.42 -16.20 1.16
CA ASN A 13 5.35 -17.18 2.24
C ASN A 13 3.91 -17.37 2.78
N ASP A 14 2.91 -17.02 1.95
CA ASP A 14 1.47 -17.05 2.21
C ASP A 14 1.01 -16.18 3.39
N PHE A 15 1.70 -15.08 3.67
CA PHE A 15 1.15 -14.06 4.55
C PHE A 15 0.24 -13.11 3.77
N THR A 16 -0.93 -12.84 4.33
CA THR A 16 -1.67 -11.61 4.06
C THR A 16 -1.08 -10.51 4.93
N VAL A 17 -0.79 -9.37 4.32
CA VAL A 17 -0.21 -8.20 4.99
C VAL A 17 -1.01 -6.97 4.59
N LYS A 18 -1.47 -6.22 5.59
CA LYS A 18 -2.25 -4.99 5.40
C LYS A 18 -1.81 -3.92 6.39
N ALA A 19 -1.95 -2.66 5.99
CA ALA A 19 -1.89 -1.54 6.92
C ALA A 19 -3.30 -1.26 7.44
N ASP A 20 -3.43 -1.05 8.75
CA ASP A 20 -4.63 -0.50 9.38
C ASP A 20 -4.23 0.70 10.24
N GLY A 21 -4.41 1.90 9.69
CA GLY A 21 -3.88 3.13 10.28
C GLY A 21 -2.36 3.08 10.46
N GLU A 22 -1.92 3.06 11.72
CA GLU A 22 -0.51 2.92 12.12
C GLU A 22 -0.12 1.48 12.48
N PHE A 23 -1.00 0.52 12.30
CA PHE A 23 -0.78 -0.88 12.62
C PHE A 23 -0.51 -1.70 11.36
N LEU A 24 0.27 -2.77 11.53
CA LEU A 24 0.53 -3.75 10.49
C LEU A 24 -0.21 -5.03 10.88
N GLU A 25 -1.18 -5.41 10.07
CA GLU A 25 -1.92 -6.66 10.23
C GLU A 25 -1.25 -7.77 9.42
N LEU A 26 -1.01 -8.91 10.07
CA LEU A 26 -0.51 -10.11 9.42
C LEU A 26 -1.42 -11.30 9.71
N SER A 27 -1.65 -12.10 8.67
CA SER A 27 -2.38 -13.37 8.76
C SER A 27 -1.69 -14.40 7.87
N PRO A 28 -1.61 -15.69 8.26
CA PRO A 28 -2.22 -16.26 9.46
C PRO A 28 -1.33 -16.09 10.72
N PRO A 29 -1.93 -15.95 11.93
CA PRO A 29 -1.19 -15.65 13.15
C PRO A 29 -0.23 -16.75 13.59
N GLU A 30 -0.53 -18.02 13.29
CA GLU A 30 0.31 -19.17 13.66
C GLU A 30 1.68 -19.20 12.98
N LYS A 31 1.85 -18.49 11.86
CA LYS A 31 3.15 -18.36 11.17
C LYS A 31 3.99 -17.19 11.75
N ILE A 32 3.42 -16.35 12.61
CA ILE A 32 4.10 -15.16 13.15
C ILE A 32 5.05 -15.58 14.27
N THR A 33 6.33 -15.27 14.09
CA THR A 33 7.39 -15.55 15.07
C THR A 33 7.92 -14.25 15.68
N GLU A 34 8.54 -14.34 16.87
CA GLU A 34 9.16 -13.17 17.52
C GLU A 34 10.25 -12.54 16.65
N ALA A 35 11.04 -13.37 15.95
CA ALA A 35 12.05 -12.89 15.02
C ALA A 35 11.45 -12.11 13.85
N LEU A 36 10.29 -12.56 13.34
CA LEU A 36 9.55 -11.83 12.31
C LEU A 36 9.03 -10.50 12.85
N ILE A 37 8.43 -10.50 14.03
CA ILE A 37 7.93 -9.27 14.69
C ILE A 37 9.06 -8.24 14.82
N GLN A 38 10.23 -8.67 15.30
CA GLN A 38 11.36 -7.77 15.49
C GLN A 38 11.81 -7.14 14.16
N ARG A 39 11.92 -7.94 13.09
CA ARG A 39 12.28 -7.46 11.76
C ARG A 39 11.27 -6.46 11.18
N LEU A 40 9.98 -6.71 11.40
CA LEU A 40 8.91 -5.82 10.92
C LEU A 40 8.88 -4.50 11.69
N ARG A 41 9.17 -4.51 12.99
CA ARG A 41 9.24 -3.28 13.81
C ARG A 41 10.33 -2.32 13.33
N GLU A 42 11.47 -2.84 12.90
CA GLU A 42 12.59 -2.04 12.41
C GLU A 42 12.27 -1.27 11.13
N ASN A 43 11.30 -1.73 10.34
CA ASN A 43 10.93 -1.14 9.04
C ASN A 43 9.44 -0.78 8.99
N LYS A 44 8.78 -0.67 10.15
CA LYS A 44 7.32 -0.57 10.24
C LYS A 44 6.77 0.66 9.50
N PRO A 45 7.33 1.88 9.70
CA PRO A 45 6.83 3.07 9.00
C PRO A 45 6.90 2.93 7.48
N GLU A 46 8.01 2.43 6.95
CA GLU A 46 8.26 2.28 5.52
C GLU A 46 7.35 1.20 4.91
N ILE A 47 7.13 0.09 5.62
CA ILE A 47 6.18 -0.96 5.22
C ILE A 47 4.76 -0.41 5.15
N ILE A 48 4.32 0.34 6.16
CA ILE A 48 2.98 0.96 6.18
C ILE A 48 2.83 1.93 5.01
N ALA A 49 3.81 2.81 4.79
CA ALA A 49 3.78 3.76 3.68
C ALA A 49 3.67 3.04 2.32
N ALA A 50 4.46 1.98 2.11
CA ALA A 50 4.41 1.18 0.88
C ALA A 50 3.07 0.47 0.69
N LEU A 51 2.48 -0.08 1.76
CA LEU A 51 1.16 -0.73 1.69
C LEU A 51 0.04 0.26 1.36
N LYS A 52 0.07 1.46 1.94
CA LYS A 52 -0.91 2.52 1.66
C LYS A 52 -0.78 3.05 0.23
N ALA A 53 0.45 3.23 -0.26
CA ALA A 53 0.69 3.61 -1.66
C ALA A 53 0.12 2.57 -2.64
N GLU A 54 0.34 1.28 -2.35
CA GLU A 54 -0.23 0.19 -3.15
C GLU A 54 -1.77 0.18 -3.08
N GLU A 55 -2.37 0.40 -1.90
CA GLU A 55 -3.82 0.49 -1.75
C GLU A 55 -4.42 1.63 -2.58
N ARG A 56 -3.84 2.83 -2.52
CA ARG A 56 -4.27 3.98 -3.34
C ARG A 56 -4.17 3.66 -4.82
N ARG A 57 -3.07 3.02 -5.25
CA ARG A 57 -2.87 2.56 -6.62
C ARG A 57 -3.97 1.60 -7.07
N GLN A 58 -4.30 0.60 -6.26
CA GLN A 58 -5.37 -0.36 -6.58
C GLN A 58 -6.73 0.34 -6.64
N LYS A 59 -7.01 1.25 -5.71
CA LYS A 59 -8.27 2.02 -5.67
C LYS A 59 -8.46 2.86 -6.93
N VAL A 60 -7.45 3.62 -7.34
CA VAL A 60 -7.53 4.47 -8.53
C VAL A 60 -7.66 3.64 -9.82
N LEU A 61 -7.02 2.48 -9.89
CA LEU A 61 -7.15 1.55 -11.02
C LEU A 61 -8.56 0.93 -11.08
N SER A 62 -9.13 0.53 -9.95
CA SER A 62 -10.51 0.04 -9.88
C SER A 62 -11.51 1.12 -10.31
N MET A 63 -11.35 2.35 -9.83
CA MET A 63 -12.18 3.48 -10.27
C MET A 63 -12.09 3.70 -11.78
N LEU A 64 -10.90 3.55 -12.37
CA LEU A 64 -10.71 3.68 -13.81
C LEU A 64 -11.40 2.52 -14.55
N ALA A 65 -11.30 1.29 -14.05
CA ALA A 65 -11.97 0.13 -14.64
C ALA A 65 -13.51 0.27 -14.60
N GLU A 66 -14.06 0.79 -13.50
CA GLU A 66 -15.50 1.01 -13.31
C GLU A 66 -16.05 2.17 -14.16
N ASN A 67 -15.20 3.08 -14.63
CA ASN A 67 -15.58 4.25 -15.42
C ASN A 67 -14.93 4.19 -16.81
N PRO A 68 -15.38 3.31 -17.72
CA PRO A 68 -14.75 3.10 -19.04
C PRO A 68 -14.70 4.38 -19.88
N ASP A 69 -15.70 5.26 -19.75
CA ASP A 69 -15.81 6.52 -20.50
C ASP A 69 -14.88 7.63 -19.98
N LYS A 70 -14.24 7.44 -18.82
CA LYS A 70 -13.29 8.41 -18.26
C LYS A 70 -11.87 8.09 -18.73
N GLU A 71 -11.17 9.14 -19.17
CA GLU A 71 -9.75 9.09 -19.48
C GLU A 71 -8.87 9.10 -18.23
N ARG A 72 -9.35 9.68 -17.13
CA ARG A 72 -8.60 9.79 -15.87
C ARG A 72 -9.52 9.74 -14.65
N VAL A 73 -8.96 9.23 -13.55
CA VAL A 73 -9.56 9.24 -12.21
C VAL A 73 -8.46 9.53 -11.18
N TYR A 74 -8.86 10.03 -10.02
CA TYR A 74 -7.93 10.38 -8.96
C TYR A 74 -8.50 10.08 -7.58
N VAL A 75 -7.60 9.93 -6.61
CA VAL A 75 -7.90 9.83 -5.18
C VAL A 75 -7.01 10.81 -4.43
N THR A 76 -7.58 11.52 -3.47
CA THR A 76 -6.86 12.33 -2.48
C THR A 76 -6.86 11.60 -1.14
N ASP A 77 -5.73 11.61 -0.46
CA ASP A 77 -5.54 11.03 0.87
C ASP A 77 -4.86 12.07 1.77
N ASP A 78 -5.61 12.53 2.77
CA ASP A 78 -5.22 13.49 3.80
C ASP A 78 -5.00 12.83 5.17
N GLU A 79 -5.15 11.51 5.26
CA GLU A 79 -4.96 10.74 6.50
C GLU A 79 -3.55 10.16 6.61
N THR A 80 -2.87 9.98 5.48
CA THR A 80 -1.56 9.30 5.44
C THR A 80 -0.38 10.21 5.76
N ASP A 81 -0.45 11.50 5.43
CA ASP A 81 0.56 12.50 5.76
C ASP A 81 -0.11 13.68 6.50
N PRO A 82 0.30 13.99 7.74
CA PRO A 82 -0.33 15.07 8.51
C PRO A 82 0.04 16.48 8.02
N VAL A 83 1.00 16.61 7.11
CA VAL A 83 1.52 17.89 6.58
C VAL A 83 1.20 18.07 5.10
N ASN A 84 0.98 16.99 4.35
CA ASN A 84 0.75 17.02 2.90
C ASN A 84 -0.56 16.29 2.53
N ILE A 85 -1.10 16.61 1.35
CA ILE A 85 -2.20 15.84 0.74
C ILE A 85 -1.61 15.01 -0.38
N ILE A 86 -1.79 13.69 -0.31
CA ILE A 86 -1.30 12.80 -1.36
C ILE A 86 -2.34 12.72 -2.47
N LEU A 87 -1.91 12.97 -3.72
CA LEU A 87 -2.75 12.83 -4.90
C LEU A 87 -2.26 11.66 -5.76
N THR A 88 -3.11 10.65 -5.91
CA THR A 88 -2.85 9.50 -6.80
C THR A 88 -3.75 9.60 -8.04
N VAL A 89 -3.15 9.53 -9.22
CA VAL A 89 -3.87 9.65 -10.51
C VAL A 89 -3.64 8.41 -11.37
N ALA A 90 -4.71 7.90 -11.98
CA ALA A 90 -4.64 6.92 -13.07
C ALA A 90 -5.18 7.51 -14.36
N ILE A 91 -4.46 7.26 -15.45
CA ILE A 91 -4.78 7.73 -16.80
C ILE A 91 -4.90 6.53 -17.72
N ARG A 92 -5.98 6.42 -18.48
CA ARG A 92 -6.20 5.31 -19.41
C ARG A 92 -5.18 5.34 -20.55
N GLY A 93 -4.60 4.18 -20.85
CA GLY A 93 -3.56 4.06 -21.87
C GLY A 93 -2.17 4.56 -21.42
N GLN A 94 -2.05 5.03 -20.18
CA GLN A 94 -0.76 5.31 -19.52
C GLN A 94 -0.72 4.65 -18.13
N TYR A 95 0.45 4.66 -17.49
CA TYR A 95 0.61 4.15 -16.12
C TYR A 95 0.04 5.13 -15.07
N SER A 96 -0.17 4.66 -13.84
CA SER A 96 -0.53 5.49 -12.68
C SER A 96 0.68 6.19 -12.06
N PHE A 97 0.51 7.38 -11.48
CA PHE A 97 1.55 8.08 -10.72
C PHE A 97 0.99 8.78 -9.49
N GLU A 98 1.88 9.16 -8.56
CA GLU A 98 1.58 9.77 -7.28
C GLU A 98 2.46 11.01 -7.06
N GLU A 99 1.88 12.11 -6.57
CA GLU A 99 2.61 13.33 -6.17
C GLU A 99 2.40 13.60 -4.67
N LEU A 100 3.48 14.04 -4.00
CA LEU A 100 3.57 14.35 -2.56
C LEU A 100 3.69 15.85 -2.32
#